data_AF-A0A662PU84-F1
#
_entry.id   AF-A0A662PU84-F1
#
_cell.length_a   1.000
_cell.length_b   1.000
_cell.length_c   1.000
_cell.angle_alpha   90.00
_cell.angle_beta   90.00
_cell.angle_gamma   90.00
#
_symmetry.space_group_name_H-M   'P 1'
#
loop_
_entity.id
_entity.type
_entity.pdbx_description
1 polymer ?
#
loop_
_entity_poly.entity_id
_entity_poly.type
_entity_poly.pdbx_seq_one_letter_code
_entity_poly.pdbx_strand_id
1 'polypeptide(L)'
;MARRRWRSLKETLMKAEEVIERKLRVEEVGRTPIGDLVYSVKLGDAEVGLLEITPLDDEILVRGALTSPEPVIIEKAKLKLEGREPIEVIEDKLREVSELGRRVGREEAEEALKKLSELV
;
A
#
# COMPACT_ATOMS: atom_id res chain seq x y z
N MET A 1 -9.22 -35.80 27.34
CA MET A 1 -9.36 -34.33 27.15
C MET A 1 -8.45 -33.76 26.03
N ALA A 2 -8.20 -34.47 24.93
CA ALA A 2 -7.28 -34.01 23.86
C ALA A 2 -7.96 -33.48 22.59
N ARG A 3 -9.29 -33.55 22.48
CA ARG A 3 -10.05 -33.21 21.25
C ARG A 3 -10.43 -31.73 21.11
N ARG A 4 -10.27 -30.91 22.15
CA ARG A 4 -10.77 -29.52 22.16
C ARG A 4 -9.73 -28.48 21.72
N ARG A 5 -8.43 -28.83 21.76
CA ARG A 5 -7.30 -27.91 21.50
C ARG A 5 -6.97 -27.72 20.01
N TRP A 6 -7.30 -28.69 19.17
CA TRP A 6 -7.07 -28.66 17.72
C TRP A 6 -8.05 -27.76 16.95
N ARG A 7 -9.22 -27.47 17.53
CA ARG A 7 -10.26 -26.65 16.88
C ARG A 7 -9.89 -25.16 16.90
N SER A 8 -9.32 -24.69 18.01
CA SER A 8 -8.88 -23.30 18.16
C SER A 8 -7.73 -22.94 17.21
N LEU A 9 -6.80 -23.86 16.97
CA LEU A 9 -5.68 -23.61 16.05
C LEU A 9 -6.15 -23.50 14.60
N LYS A 10 -7.14 -24.32 14.20
CA LYS A 10 -7.77 -24.22 12.88
C LYS A 10 -8.55 -22.92 12.70
N GLU A 11 -9.29 -22.47 13.71
CA GLU A 11 -10.02 -21.20 13.66
C GLU A 11 -9.07 -19.99 13.61
N THR A 12 -7.92 -20.04 14.29
CA THR A 12 -6.89 -18.97 14.19
C THR A 12 -6.17 -18.99 12.85
N LEU A 13 -5.89 -20.17 12.26
CA LEU A 13 -5.29 -20.28 10.93
C LEU A 13 -6.24 -19.81 9.82
N MET A 14 -7.54 -20.15 9.89
CA MET A 14 -8.53 -19.64 8.94
C MET A 14 -8.70 -18.11 9.02
N LYS A 15 -8.68 -17.54 10.23
CA LYS A 15 -8.68 -16.07 10.40
C LYS A 15 -7.39 -15.42 9.90
N ALA A 16 -6.25 -16.11 10.01
CA ALA A 16 -5.01 -15.64 9.43
C ALA A 16 -5.06 -15.69 7.89
N GLU A 17 -5.64 -16.74 7.30
CA GLU A 17 -5.90 -16.85 5.85
C GLU A 17 -6.88 -15.76 5.34
N GLU A 18 -7.92 -15.42 6.09
CA GLU A 18 -8.83 -14.30 5.76
C GLU A 18 -8.14 -12.92 5.84
N VAL A 19 -7.17 -12.75 6.75
CA VAL A 19 -6.31 -11.55 6.80
C VAL A 19 -5.32 -11.52 5.63
N ILE A 20 -4.89 -12.71 5.15
CA ILE A 20 -4.01 -12.87 3.98
C ILE A 20 -4.74 -12.54 2.66
N GLU A 21 -6.07 -12.69 2.58
CA GLU A 21 -6.82 -12.54 1.32
C GLU A 21 -7.23 -11.10 0.94
N ARG A 22 -7.07 -10.12 1.84
CA ARG A 22 -7.37 -8.73 1.49
C ARG A 22 -6.22 -8.18 0.64
N LYS A 23 -6.41 -8.16 -0.68
CA LYS A 23 -5.49 -7.46 -1.60
C LYS A 23 -5.51 -5.96 -1.28
N LEU A 24 -4.32 -5.36 -1.29
CA LEU A 24 -4.21 -3.91 -1.34
C LEU A 24 -4.82 -3.43 -2.65
N ARG A 25 -5.62 -2.36 -2.57
CA ARG A 25 -6.24 -1.69 -3.72
C ARG A 25 -5.85 -0.23 -3.72
N VAL A 26 -5.81 0.40 -4.89
CA VAL A 26 -5.54 1.83 -5.04
C VAL A 26 -6.72 2.54 -5.67
N GLU A 27 -6.99 3.76 -5.22
CA GLU A 27 -8.02 4.64 -5.78
C GLU A 27 -7.42 6.04 -5.98
N GLU A 28 -7.61 6.63 -7.16
CA GLU A 28 -7.15 8.00 -7.42
C GLU A 28 -7.92 8.97 -6.52
N VAL A 29 -7.21 9.77 -5.74
CA VAL A 29 -7.81 10.80 -4.88
C VAL A 29 -7.64 12.20 -5.44
N GLY A 30 -6.65 12.42 -6.32
CA GLY A 30 -6.45 13.70 -6.96
C GLY A 30 -5.05 13.87 -7.53
N ARG A 31 -4.66 15.14 -7.70
CA ARG A 31 -3.37 15.53 -8.25
C ARG A 31 -2.75 16.63 -7.41
N THR A 32 -1.44 16.60 -7.26
CA THR A 32 -0.70 17.70 -6.62
C THR A 32 -0.69 18.92 -7.55
N PRO A 33 -0.45 20.15 -7.04
CA PRO A 33 -0.36 21.36 -7.86
C PRO A 33 0.71 21.32 -8.96
N ILE A 34 1.71 20.44 -8.83
CA ILE A 34 2.79 20.25 -9.80
C ILE A 34 2.56 19.06 -10.75
N GLY A 35 1.41 18.37 -10.62
CA GLY A 35 0.95 17.37 -11.57
C GLY A 35 1.21 15.91 -11.20
N ASP A 36 1.70 15.62 -10.00
CA ASP A 36 1.82 14.24 -9.51
C ASP A 36 0.42 13.65 -9.25
N LEU A 37 0.25 12.37 -9.52
CA LEU A 37 -0.99 11.65 -9.21
C LEU A 37 -0.94 11.17 -7.76
N VAL A 38 -2.03 11.31 -7.03
CA VAL A 38 -2.13 10.81 -5.65
C VAL A 38 -3.17 9.71 -5.57
N TYR A 39 -2.78 8.58 -4.99
CA TYR A 39 -3.62 7.41 -4.81
C TYR A 39 -3.77 7.05 -3.33
N SER A 40 -5.01 6.83 -2.88
CA SER A 40 -5.31 6.20 -1.58
C SER A 40 -5.14 4.69 -1.70
N VAL A 41 -4.55 4.06 -0.69
CA VAL A 41 -4.35 2.62 -0.60
C VAL A 41 -5.31 2.04 0.42
N LYS A 42 -6.07 1.03 0.03
CA LYS A 42 -7.06 0.36 0.88
C LYS A 42 -6.73 -1.11 1.13
N LEU A 43 -6.98 -1.56 2.36
CA LEU A 43 -6.96 -2.97 2.75
C LEU A 43 -8.36 -3.38 3.22
N GLY A 44 -9.12 -4.04 2.34
CA GLY A 44 -10.57 -4.17 2.53
C GLY A 44 -11.23 -2.80 2.40
N ASP A 45 -11.97 -2.38 3.42
CA ASP A 45 -12.68 -1.08 3.47
C ASP A 45 -11.89 0.00 4.21
N ALA A 46 -10.74 -0.35 4.82
CA ALA A 46 -9.91 0.59 5.55
C ALA A 46 -8.91 1.27 4.60
N GLU A 47 -8.85 2.60 4.65
CA GLU A 47 -7.73 3.36 4.10
C GLU A 47 -6.51 3.14 4.98
N VAL A 48 -5.41 2.69 4.37
CA VAL A 48 -4.19 2.30 5.06
C VAL A 48 -2.96 3.03 4.55
N GLY A 49 -3.07 3.78 3.45
CA GLY A 49 -1.94 4.57 2.98
C GLY A 49 -2.23 5.53 1.83
N LEU A 50 -1.19 6.24 1.41
CA LEU A 50 -1.18 7.18 0.30
C LEU A 50 0.08 6.99 -0.53
N LEU A 51 -0.06 7.09 -1.85
CA LEU A 51 1.03 7.08 -2.81
C LEU A 51 1.01 8.37 -3.62
N GLU A 52 2.17 9.00 -3.73
CA GLU A 52 2.48 10.06 -4.68
C GLU A 52 3.21 9.43 -5.87
N ILE A 53 2.68 9.65 -7.08
CA ILE A 53 3.18 9.07 -8.32
C ILE A 53 3.58 10.22 -9.23
N THR A 54 4.88 10.33 -9.48
CA THR A 54 5.41 11.26 -10.48
C THR A 54 5.50 10.54 -11.81
N PRO A 55 4.68 10.93 -12.82
CA PRO A 55 4.76 10.37 -14.16
C PRO A 55 6.04 10.84 -14.86
N LEU A 56 6.72 9.93 -15.53
CA LEU A 56 7.80 10.20 -16.48
C LEU A 56 7.42 9.57 -17.83
N ASP A 57 8.32 9.60 -18.82
CA ASP A 57 8.00 9.19 -20.20
C ASP A 57 7.48 7.73 -20.30
N ASP A 58 8.25 6.74 -19.86
CA ASP A 58 7.89 5.30 -19.89
C ASP A 58 8.03 4.64 -18.50
N GLU A 59 8.00 5.46 -17.47
CA GLU A 59 8.21 5.03 -16.09
C GLU A 59 7.48 5.94 -15.12
N ILE A 60 7.30 5.45 -13.90
CA ILE A 60 6.74 6.21 -12.79
C ILE A 60 7.67 6.11 -11.59
N LEU A 61 7.77 7.22 -10.85
CA LEU A 61 8.37 7.24 -9.52
C LEU A 61 7.25 7.19 -8.48
N VAL A 62 7.33 6.21 -7.60
CA VAL A 62 6.37 5.97 -6.54
C VAL A 62 7.01 6.35 -5.21
N ARG A 63 6.34 7.22 -4.47
CA ARG A 63 6.65 7.57 -3.07
C ARG A 63 5.39 7.39 -2.26
N GLY A 64 5.50 7.13 -0.97
CA GLY A 64 4.30 6.96 -0.16
C GLY A 64 4.56 6.40 1.22
N ALA A 65 3.47 6.13 1.92
CA ALA A 65 3.51 5.41 3.19
C ALA A 65 2.30 4.49 3.30
N LEU A 66 2.45 3.42 4.07
CA LEU A 66 1.36 2.51 4.46
C LEU A 66 1.45 2.28 5.97
N THR A 67 0.31 2.09 6.62
CA THR A 67 0.19 1.74 8.05
C THR A 67 -0.14 0.27 8.28
N SER A 68 -0.58 -0.44 7.24
CA SER A 68 -1.05 -1.83 7.27
C SER A 68 -0.86 -2.48 5.89
N PRO A 69 -0.53 -3.79 5.80
CA PRO A 69 -0.40 -4.76 6.90
C PRO A 69 0.83 -4.56 7.80
N GLU A 70 1.88 -3.92 7.29
CA GLU A 70 3.04 -3.46 8.05
C GLU A 70 3.25 -1.95 7.81
N PRO A 71 3.66 -1.17 8.82
CA PRO A 71 4.00 0.22 8.62
C PRO A 71 5.29 0.36 7.80
N VAL A 72 5.19 1.00 6.64
CA VAL A 72 6.32 1.19 5.70
C VAL A 72 6.30 2.60 5.10
N ILE A 73 7.49 3.13 4.82
CA ILE A 73 7.68 4.34 4.02
C ILE A 73 8.38 3.95 2.72
N ILE A 74 7.73 4.27 1.60
CA ILE A 74 8.26 4.09 0.25
C ILE A 74 8.96 5.40 -0.11
N GLU A 75 10.28 5.43 0.04
CA GLU A 75 11.06 6.67 -0.20
C GLU A 75 11.15 7.00 -1.69
N LYS A 76 11.36 5.96 -2.51
CA LYS A 76 11.41 6.00 -3.98
C LYS A 76 11.39 4.58 -4.55
N ALA A 77 10.35 4.21 -5.29
CA ALA A 77 10.34 3.03 -6.15
C ALA A 77 10.15 3.44 -7.60
N LYS A 78 10.85 2.76 -8.51
CA LYS A 78 10.83 3.08 -9.94
C LYS A 78 10.18 1.92 -10.68
N LEU A 79 9.08 2.19 -11.38
CA LEU A 79 8.33 1.17 -12.12
C LEU A 79 8.29 1.57 -13.60
N LYS A 80 8.47 0.59 -14.49
CA LYS A 80 8.29 0.79 -15.93
C LYS A 80 6.81 0.68 -16.27
N LEU A 81 6.34 1.52 -17.19
CA LEU A 81 4.96 1.48 -17.67
C LEU A 81 4.77 0.36 -18.71
N GLU A 82 5.75 0.15 -19.59
CA GLU A 82 5.69 -0.88 -20.64
C GLU A 82 4.42 -0.75 -21.49
N GLY A 83 3.98 0.49 -21.73
CA GLY A 83 2.76 0.82 -22.47
C GLY A 83 1.43 0.63 -21.71
N ARG A 84 1.48 0.37 -20.39
CA ARG A 84 0.30 0.27 -19.51
C ARG A 84 0.00 1.61 -18.83
N GLU A 85 -1.23 1.77 -18.33
CA GLU A 85 -1.61 2.93 -17.54
C GLU A 85 -0.94 2.88 -16.15
N PRO A 86 -0.58 4.03 -15.53
CA PRO A 86 0.05 4.07 -14.21
C PRO A 86 -0.71 3.29 -13.13
N ILE A 87 -2.05 3.42 -13.11
CA ILE A 87 -2.91 2.72 -12.15
C ILE A 87 -2.76 1.19 -12.26
N GLU A 88 -2.73 0.64 -13.47
CA GLU A 88 -2.63 -0.80 -13.70
C GLU A 88 -1.30 -1.35 -13.21
N VAL A 89 -0.21 -0.60 -13.43
CA VAL A 89 1.13 -0.98 -12.98
C VAL A 89 1.22 -0.91 -11.46
N ILE A 90 0.64 0.11 -10.83
CA ILE A 90 0.62 0.25 -9.38
C ILE A 90 -0.17 -0.89 -8.73
N GLU A 91 -1.38 -1.19 -9.22
CA GLU A 91 -2.20 -2.29 -8.67
C GLU A 91 -1.48 -3.64 -8.72
N ASP A 92 -0.75 -3.91 -9.80
CA ASP A 92 0.02 -5.13 -10.01
C ASP A 92 1.28 -5.18 -9.12
N LYS A 93 1.95 -4.04 -8.94
CA LYS A 93 3.26 -3.95 -8.28
C LYS A 93 3.23 -3.47 -6.83
N LEU A 94 2.10 -3.03 -6.30
CA LEU A 94 2.00 -2.39 -5.00
C LEU A 94 2.59 -3.24 -3.86
N ARG A 95 2.32 -4.55 -3.87
CA ARG A 95 2.89 -5.46 -2.87
C ARG A 95 4.42 -5.46 -2.94
N GLU A 96 4.97 -5.64 -4.13
CA GLU A 96 6.41 -5.66 -4.38
C GLU A 96 7.06 -4.32 -3.97
N VAL A 97 6.42 -3.19 -4.31
CA VAL A 97 6.85 -1.85 -3.90
C VAL A 97 6.82 -1.68 -2.38
N SER A 98 5.77 -2.16 -1.71
CA SER A 98 5.65 -2.06 -0.26
C SER A 98 6.74 -2.84 0.47
N GLU A 99 7.17 -3.98 -0.08
CA GLU A 99 8.25 -4.81 0.46
C GLU A 99 9.63 -4.16 0.31
N LEU A 100 9.80 -3.28 -0.69
CA LEU A 100 11.01 -2.46 -0.87
C LEU A 100 11.05 -1.23 0.04
N GLY A 101 9.93 -0.86 0.65
CA GLY A 101 9.83 0.27 1.58
C GLY A 101 10.63 0.06 2.85
N ARG A 102 11.05 1.17 3.48
CA ARG A 102 11.67 1.15 4.80
C ARG A 102 10.60 0.82 5.85
N ARG A 103 10.78 -0.26 6.59
CA ARG A 103 9.92 -0.62 7.74
C ARG A 103 10.10 0.41 8.85
N VAL A 104 8.98 0.88 9.40
CA VAL A 104 8.95 1.95 10.40
C VAL A 104 8.00 1.64 11.55
N GLY A 105 8.01 2.48 12.58
CA GLY A 105 6.95 2.49 13.59
C GLY A 105 5.63 3.01 13.00
N ARG A 106 4.50 2.60 13.59
CA ARG A 106 3.17 3.05 13.14
C ARG A 106 3.02 4.58 13.18
N GLU A 107 3.50 5.22 14.23
CA GLU A 107 3.43 6.68 14.39
C GLU A 107 4.21 7.41 13.29
N GLU A 108 5.39 6.92 12.92
CA GLU A 108 6.19 7.48 11.82
C GLU A 108 5.49 7.34 10.46
N ALA A 109 4.84 6.21 10.20
CA ALA A 109 4.03 6.01 9.01
C ALA A 109 2.81 6.96 8.98
N GLU A 110 2.11 7.13 10.11
CA GLU A 110 0.97 8.05 10.24
C GLU A 110 1.40 9.51 10.03
N GLU A 111 2.56 9.92 10.54
CA GLU A 111 3.13 11.25 10.26
C GLU A 111 3.46 11.45 8.78
N ALA A 112 4.03 10.43 8.13
CA ALA A 112 4.31 10.47 6.70
C ALA A 112 3.02 10.59 5.88
N LEU A 113 1.97 9.85 6.23
CA LEU A 113 0.65 9.96 5.59
C LEU A 113 0.05 11.35 5.74
N LYS A 114 0.13 11.94 6.93
CA LYS A 114 -0.35 13.29 7.15
C LYS A 114 0.35 14.29 6.21
N LYS A 115 1.68 14.22 6.11
CA LYS A 115 2.45 15.09 5.21
C LYS A 115 2.08 14.89 3.74
N LEU A 116 1.86 13.64 3.31
CA LEU A 116 1.42 13.34 1.94
C LEU A 116 0.01 13.87 1.66
N SER A 117 -0.90 13.79 2.63
CA SER A 117 -2.27 14.29 2.48
C SER A 117 -2.35 15.82 2.34
N GLU A 118 -1.34 16.55 2.82
CA GLU A 118 -1.22 18.01 2.67
C GLU A 118 -0.79 18.45 1.26
N LEU A 119 -0.45 17.50 0.36
CA LEU A 119 -0.03 17.78 -1.02
C LEU A 119 -1.19 17.84 -2.02
N VAL A 120 -2.40 17.43 -1.62
CA VAL A 120 -3.61 17.35 -2.46
C VAL A 120 -4.60 18.45 -2.09
#